data_AF-A0A7D5P5I2-F1
#
_entry.id   AF-A0A7D5P5I2-F1
#
_cell.length_a   1.000
_cell.length_b   1.000
_cell.length_c   1.000
_cell.angle_alpha   90.00
_cell.angle_beta   90.00
_cell.angle_gamma   90.00
#
_symmetry.space_group_name_H-M   'P 1'
#
loop_
_entity.id
_entity.type
_entity.pdbx_description
1 polymer ?
#
loop_
_entity_poly.entity_id
_entity_poly.type
_entity_poly.pdbx_seq_one_letter_code
_entity_poly.pdbx_strand_id
1 'polypeptide(L)'
;MSHPHAPSKQTAPEKGLAVEQVFDVDDATPYETQRTVQRYLSQETRHNILQVILGHPAHLVSVTEFDYYIPKSRSTISEQLEDLATHEILMQYHYEPNAEVRDVPADFWGLTEFGVSLLTEYNYLRGLPIMRAAHDATHKTETVQRHEDAPRPSLPASVNEALEYDGPNQLEDIADPSALSELQEQTFYADAAPADPSALNEDAEGDRTLDELFD
;
A
#
# COMPACT_ATOMS: atom_id res chain seq x y z
N MET A 1 -20.95 60.97 2.56
CA MET A 1 -21.15 59.58 3.01
C MET A 1 -20.60 58.67 1.95
N SER A 2 -19.38 58.16 2.16
CA SER A 2 -18.72 57.20 1.26
C SER A 2 -18.56 55.92 2.05
N HIS A 3 -19.27 54.87 1.63
CA HIS A 3 -19.04 53.52 2.14
C HIS A 3 -17.92 52.87 1.34
N PRO A 4 -16.91 52.26 1.99
CA PRO A 4 -15.89 51.47 1.32
C PRO A 4 -16.44 50.08 0.95
N HIS A 5 -16.09 49.63 -0.25
CA HIS A 5 -16.34 48.28 -0.73
C HIS A 5 -15.41 47.30 -0.01
N ALA A 6 -15.99 46.38 0.77
CA ALA A 6 -15.27 45.26 1.34
C ALA A 6 -15.00 44.21 0.25
N PRO A 7 -13.81 43.57 0.20
CA PRO A 7 -13.57 42.46 -0.69
C PRO A 7 -14.36 41.22 -0.22
N SER A 8 -15.06 40.61 -1.18
CA SER A 8 -15.85 39.40 -0.99
C SER A 8 -15.01 38.23 -0.45
N LYS A 9 -15.62 37.56 0.52
CA LYS A 9 -15.21 36.30 1.13
C LYS A 9 -15.06 35.17 0.09
N GLN A 10 -13.98 34.40 0.27
CA GLN A 10 -13.99 32.95 0.42
C GLN A 10 -14.12 32.12 -0.86
N THR A 11 -12.95 31.80 -1.44
CA THR A 11 -12.76 30.57 -2.22
C THR A 11 -12.50 29.40 -1.27
N ALA A 12 -13.32 28.37 -1.41
CA ALA A 12 -13.26 27.07 -0.74
C ALA A 12 -11.91 26.35 -1.01
N PRO A 13 -11.53 25.32 -0.22
CA PRO A 13 -10.23 24.65 -0.37
C PRO A 13 -10.10 24.02 -1.75
N GLU A 14 -8.89 24.07 -2.28
CA GLU A 14 -8.52 23.62 -3.62
C GLU A 14 -8.98 22.17 -3.85
N LYS A 15 -9.67 21.94 -4.98
CA LYS A 15 -9.94 20.60 -5.49
C LYS A 15 -8.60 19.85 -5.54
N GLY A 16 -8.49 18.73 -4.83
CA GLY A 16 -7.35 17.82 -4.97
C GLY A 16 -7.09 17.49 -6.44
N LEU A 17 -5.81 17.25 -6.76
CA LEU A 17 -5.38 16.81 -8.09
C LEU A 17 -6.22 15.62 -8.56
N ALA A 18 -6.81 15.74 -9.75
CA ALA A 18 -7.62 14.68 -10.32
C ALA A 18 -6.72 13.60 -10.94
N VAL A 19 -7.11 12.33 -10.81
CA VAL A 19 -6.36 11.19 -11.37
C VAL A 19 -6.16 11.36 -12.87
N GLU A 20 -7.16 11.91 -13.57
CA GLU A 20 -7.10 12.14 -15.01
C GLU A 20 -5.98 13.10 -15.41
N GLN A 21 -5.77 14.15 -14.62
CA GLN A 21 -4.74 15.16 -14.86
C GLN A 21 -3.33 14.62 -14.59
N VAL A 22 -3.20 13.82 -13.52
CA VAL A 22 -1.92 13.22 -13.12
C VAL A 22 -1.43 12.19 -14.14
N PHE A 23 -2.34 11.42 -14.72
CA PHE A 23 -2.02 10.35 -15.65
C PHE A 23 -2.19 10.73 -17.14
N ASP A 24 -2.49 12.00 -17.44
CA ASP A 24 -2.73 12.54 -18.79
C ASP A 24 -3.77 11.69 -19.57
N VAL A 25 -4.89 11.41 -18.90
CA VAL A 25 -6.02 10.63 -19.47
C VAL A 25 -7.29 11.47 -19.57
N ASP A 26 -7.13 12.77 -19.87
CA ASP A 26 -8.24 13.66 -20.17
C ASP A 26 -9.09 13.06 -21.30
N ASP A 27 -10.41 12.97 -21.08
CA ASP A 27 -11.41 12.32 -21.94
C ASP A 27 -11.38 10.77 -22.04
N ALA A 28 -10.57 10.08 -21.23
CA ALA A 28 -10.61 8.61 -21.18
C ALA A 28 -11.89 8.10 -20.49
N THR A 29 -12.35 6.90 -20.89
CA THR A 29 -13.43 6.24 -20.16
C THR A 29 -12.97 5.86 -18.74
N PRO A 30 -13.86 5.80 -17.73
CA PRO A 30 -13.47 5.43 -16.36
C PRO A 30 -12.69 4.10 -16.28
N TYR A 31 -13.03 3.15 -17.15
CA TYR A 31 -12.33 1.87 -17.25
C TYR A 31 -10.90 1.99 -17.80
N GLU A 32 -10.67 2.90 -18.74
CA GLU A 32 -9.32 3.15 -19.30
C GLU A 32 -8.43 3.86 -18.28
N THR A 33 -8.96 4.82 -17.53
CA THR A 33 -8.28 5.43 -16.38
C THR A 33 -7.92 4.37 -15.35
N GLN A 34 -8.88 3.53 -14.95
CA GLN A 34 -8.65 2.45 -13.99
C GLN A 34 -7.56 1.48 -14.47
N ARG A 35 -7.61 1.04 -15.72
CA ARG A 35 -6.61 0.15 -16.30
C ARG A 35 -5.23 0.81 -16.38
N THR A 36 -5.17 2.09 -16.72
CA THR A 36 -3.90 2.84 -16.84
C THR A 36 -3.22 2.94 -15.48
N VAL A 37 -3.94 3.39 -14.46
CA VAL A 37 -3.42 3.49 -13.09
C VAL A 37 -3.05 2.12 -12.54
N GLN A 38 -3.90 1.10 -12.71
CA GLN A 38 -3.59 -0.24 -12.20
C GLN A 38 -2.31 -0.80 -12.85
N ARG A 39 -2.18 -0.68 -14.18
CA ARG A 39 -0.97 -1.08 -14.90
C ARG A 39 0.25 -0.29 -14.44
N TYR A 40 0.08 0.99 -14.14
CA TYR A 40 1.14 1.84 -13.60
C TYR A 40 1.54 1.32 -12.21
N LEU A 41 0.63 1.23 -11.25
CA LEU A 41 0.95 0.79 -9.87
C LEU A 41 1.42 -0.67 -9.77
N SER A 42 1.12 -1.52 -10.77
CA SER A 42 1.52 -2.93 -10.80
C SER A 42 2.91 -3.18 -11.38
N GLN A 43 3.64 -2.15 -11.82
CA GLN A 43 5.03 -2.31 -12.26
C GLN A 43 5.85 -2.81 -11.07
N GLU A 44 6.61 -3.91 -11.24
CA GLU A 44 7.28 -4.65 -10.16
C GLU A 44 8.03 -3.78 -9.14
N THR A 45 8.94 -2.92 -9.59
CA THR A 45 9.75 -2.05 -8.72
C THR A 45 8.88 -1.00 -8.03
N ARG A 46 7.94 -0.40 -8.76
CA ARG A 46 7.00 0.59 -8.20
C ARG A 46 6.12 -0.04 -7.13
N HIS A 47 5.61 -1.24 -7.41
CA HIS A 47 4.83 -2.03 -6.47
C HIS A 47 5.63 -2.35 -5.20
N ASN A 48 6.89 -2.78 -5.35
CA ASN A 48 7.77 -3.03 -4.20
C ASN A 48 8.03 -1.77 -3.38
N ILE A 49 8.25 -0.61 -4.01
CA ILE A 49 8.41 0.68 -3.31
C ILE A 49 7.17 0.97 -2.46
N LEU A 50 5.98 0.87 -3.05
CA LEU A 50 4.73 1.11 -2.33
C LEU A 50 4.56 0.13 -1.17
N GLN A 51 4.88 -1.15 -1.37
CA GLN A 51 4.81 -2.15 -0.30
C GLN A 51 5.75 -1.84 0.87
N VAL A 52 6.99 -1.42 0.58
CA VAL A 52 7.96 -1.05 1.61
C VAL A 52 7.50 0.17 2.40
N ILE A 53 6.95 1.20 1.73
CA ILE A 53 6.41 2.40 2.40
C ILE A 53 5.23 2.03 3.30
N LEU A 54 4.29 1.24 2.77
CA LEU A 54 3.10 0.81 3.53
C LEU A 54 3.51 -0.10 4.71
N GLY A 55 4.55 -0.91 4.55
CA GLY A 55 5.08 -1.80 5.59
C GLY A 55 5.96 -1.11 6.65
N HIS A 56 6.47 0.09 6.41
CA HIS A 56 7.37 0.81 7.33
C HIS A 56 6.60 1.54 8.46
N PRO A 57 7.00 1.43 9.74
CA PRO A 57 6.23 1.93 10.90
C PRO A 57 5.89 3.42 10.82
N ALA A 58 6.83 4.23 10.35
CA ALA A 58 6.63 5.67 10.15
C ALA A 58 6.10 6.05 8.74
N HIS A 59 5.86 5.08 7.86
CA HIS A 59 5.48 5.30 6.44
C HIS A 59 6.38 6.27 5.66
N LEU A 60 7.61 6.43 6.13
CA LEU A 60 8.66 7.26 5.59
C LEU A 60 9.88 6.38 5.49
N VAL A 61 10.52 6.29 4.32
CA VAL A 61 11.60 5.32 4.06
C VAL A 61 12.77 6.01 3.37
N SER A 62 13.99 5.78 3.84
CA SER A 62 15.21 6.28 3.22
C SER A 62 15.65 5.40 2.05
N VAL A 63 16.47 5.93 1.14
CA VAL A 63 16.97 5.17 -0.02
C VAL A 63 17.78 3.93 0.41
N THR A 64 18.52 4.00 1.52
CA THR A 64 19.25 2.85 2.08
C THR A 64 18.33 1.74 2.54
N GLU A 65 17.16 2.09 3.11
CA GLU A 65 16.16 1.10 3.50
C GLU A 65 15.54 0.45 2.26
N PHE A 66 15.19 1.22 1.22
CA PHE A 66 14.71 0.63 -0.04
C PHE A 66 15.72 -0.32 -0.68
N ASP A 67 17.00 0.06 -0.73
CA ASP A 67 18.09 -0.76 -1.28
C ASP A 67 18.24 -2.10 -0.56
N TYR A 68 17.79 -2.18 0.70
CA TYR A 68 17.75 -3.43 1.47
C TYR A 68 16.57 -4.33 1.07
N TYR A 69 15.37 -3.76 0.95
CA TYR A 69 14.14 -4.53 0.72
C TYR A 69 13.88 -4.87 -0.74
N ILE A 70 14.41 -4.08 -1.67
CA ILE A 70 14.08 -4.17 -3.09
C ILE A 70 15.27 -4.76 -3.85
N PRO A 71 15.11 -5.88 -4.57
CA PRO A 71 16.18 -6.52 -5.32
C PRO A 71 16.45 -5.81 -6.66
N LYS A 72 16.67 -4.49 -6.62
CA LYS A 72 16.99 -3.62 -7.76
C LYS A 72 18.16 -2.71 -7.39
N SER A 73 18.83 -2.12 -8.38
CA SER A 73 19.90 -1.17 -8.07
C SER A 73 19.34 0.10 -7.47
N ARG A 74 20.13 0.75 -6.61
CA ARG A 74 19.83 2.09 -6.07
C ARG A 74 19.45 3.11 -7.14
N SER A 75 20.09 3.07 -8.31
CA SER A 75 19.76 3.96 -9.43
C SER A 75 18.33 3.72 -9.96
N THR A 76 17.93 2.46 -10.12
CA THR A 76 16.58 2.10 -10.56
C THR A 76 15.55 2.45 -9.49
N ILE A 77 15.88 2.27 -8.21
CA ILE A 77 15.00 2.68 -7.10
C ILE A 77 14.78 4.19 -7.14
N SER A 78 15.84 4.98 -7.23
CA SER A 78 15.77 6.45 -7.32
C SER A 78 14.94 6.93 -8.52
N GLU A 79 15.15 6.34 -9.70
CA GLU A 79 14.36 6.65 -10.90
C GLU A 79 12.85 6.40 -10.67
N GLN A 80 12.48 5.29 -10.04
CA GLN A 80 11.07 4.98 -9.78
C GLN A 80 10.47 5.87 -8.67
N LEU A 81 11.26 6.30 -7.68
CA LEU A 81 10.83 7.25 -6.67
C LEU A 81 10.53 8.62 -7.29
N GLU A 82 11.41 9.10 -8.18
CA GLU A 82 11.22 10.35 -8.92
C GLU A 82 10.00 10.28 -9.86
N ASP A 83 9.80 9.15 -10.53
CA ASP A 83 8.63 8.94 -11.38
C ASP A 83 7.32 8.92 -10.57
N LEU A 84 7.29 8.24 -9.42
CA LEU A 84 6.16 8.29 -8.49
C LEU A 84 5.90 9.70 -7.95
N ALA A 85 6.95 10.49 -7.75
CA ALA A 85 6.83 11.88 -7.32
C ALA A 85 6.31 12.79 -8.42
N THR A 86 6.70 12.53 -9.66
CA THR A 86 6.17 13.24 -10.84
C THR A 86 4.65 13.01 -10.99
N HIS A 87 4.16 11.85 -10.55
CA HIS A 87 2.72 11.56 -10.50
C HIS A 87 2.08 11.96 -9.16
N GLU A 88 2.75 12.78 -8.35
CA GLU A 88 2.27 13.27 -7.06
C GLU A 88 1.89 12.16 -6.08
N ILE A 89 2.30 10.90 -6.29
CA ILE A 89 1.97 9.77 -5.41
C ILE A 89 2.88 9.81 -4.17
N LEU A 90 4.16 10.07 -4.40
CA LEU A 90 5.17 10.19 -3.36
C LEU A 90 5.74 11.60 -3.32
N MET A 91 6.32 11.95 -2.19
CA MET A 91 7.21 13.10 -2.10
C MET A 91 8.39 12.81 -1.18
N GLN A 92 9.46 13.58 -1.37
CA GLN A 92 10.60 13.55 -0.49
C GLN A 92 10.37 14.49 0.70
N TYR A 93 10.52 13.95 1.90
CA TYR A 93 10.45 14.64 3.17
C TYR A 93 11.86 14.82 3.72
N HIS A 94 12.31 16.07 3.81
CA HIS A 94 13.59 16.42 4.39
C HIS A 94 13.46 16.70 5.89
N TYR A 95 14.38 16.17 6.69
CA TYR A 95 14.46 16.40 8.12
C TYR A 95 15.79 17.05 8.50
N GLU A 96 15.76 18.38 8.53
CA GLU A 96 16.91 19.26 8.78
C GLU A 96 17.78 18.83 9.98
N PRO A 97 17.23 18.38 11.14
CA PRO A 97 18.07 17.99 12.27
C PRO A 97 19.03 16.82 11.99
N ASN A 98 18.75 16.01 10.97
CA ASN A 98 19.63 14.91 10.57
C ASN A 98 20.68 15.33 9.52
N ALA A 99 20.56 16.52 8.90
CA ALA A 99 21.40 16.93 7.77
C ALA A 99 22.90 16.92 8.10
N GLU A 100 23.26 17.24 9.34
CA GLU A 100 24.64 17.29 9.82
C GLU A 100 25.06 16.03 10.61
N VAL A 101 24.16 15.05 10.76
CA VAL A 101 24.43 13.83 11.54
C VAL A 101 24.94 12.73 10.62
N ARG A 102 26.20 12.34 10.83
CA ARG A 102 26.83 11.27 10.04
C ARG A 102 26.12 9.93 10.25
N ASP A 103 25.99 9.16 9.18
CA ASP A 103 25.37 7.83 9.15
C ASP A 103 23.88 7.80 9.55
N VAL A 104 23.19 8.94 9.44
CA VAL A 104 21.74 9.09 9.65
C VAL A 104 21.12 9.71 8.39
N PRO A 105 20.00 9.17 7.87
CA PRO A 105 19.32 9.74 6.71
C PRO A 105 18.63 11.06 7.07
N ALA A 106 18.80 12.08 6.24
CA ALA A 106 18.02 13.33 6.31
C ALA A 106 16.82 13.34 5.35
N ASP A 107 16.87 12.50 4.30
CA ASP A 107 15.84 12.44 3.29
C ASP A 107 15.07 11.12 3.35
N PHE A 108 13.75 11.25 3.36
CA PHE A 108 12.81 10.13 3.42
C PHE A 108 11.77 10.27 2.33
N TRP A 109 11.23 9.16 1.87
CA TRP A 109 10.12 9.14 0.90
C TRP A 109 8.87 8.61 1.57
N GLY A 110 7.76 9.29 1.34
CA GLY A 110 6.44 8.91 1.86
C GLY A 110 5.34 9.34 0.91
N LEU A 111 4.11 8.95 1.24
CA LEU A 111 2.94 9.28 0.44
C LEU A 111 2.55 10.76 0.58
N THR A 112 1.99 11.32 -0.48
CA THR A 112 1.27 12.59 -0.43
C THR A 112 -0.21 12.35 -0.08
N GLU A 113 -0.98 13.42 0.12
CA GLU A 113 -2.44 13.32 0.27
C GLU A 113 -3.13 12.70 -0.96
N PHE A 114 -2.66 13.05 -2.17
CA PHE A 114 -3.13 12.46 -3.42
C PHE A 114 -2.77 10.98 -3.49
N GLY A 115 -1.51 10.63 -3.19
CA GLY A 115 -1.04 9.26 -3.20
C GLY A 115 -1.84 8.35 -2.26
N VAL A 116 -2.12 8.80 -1.04
CA VAL A 116 -2.97 8.03 -0.11
C VAL A 116 -4.40 7.86 -0.64
N SER A 117 -5.00 8.93 -1.19
CA SER A 117 -6.34 8.87 -1.77
C SER A 117 -6.40 7.87 -2.93
N LEU A 118 -5.40 7.90 -3.82
CA LEU A 118 -5.26 6.96 -4.93
C LEU A 118 -5.09 5.53 -4.43
N LEU A 119 -4.19 5.28 -3.48
CA LEU A 119 -3.97 3.93 -2.95
C LEU A 119 -5.19 3.38 -2.20
N THR A 120 -6.01 4.25 -1.61
CA THR A 120 -7.29 3.88 -1.00
C THR A 120 -8.27 3.40 -2.07
N GLU A 121 -8.46 4.18 -3.14
CA GLU A 121 -9.36 3.85 -4.25
C GLU A 121 -8.99 2.52 -4.92
N TYR A 122 -7.69 2.27 -5.08
CA TYR A 122 -7.18 1.04 -5.71
C TYR A 122 -6.93 -0.11 -4.71
N ASN A 123 -7.44 0.00 -3.48
CA ASN A 123 -7.41 -1.04 -2.43
C ASN A 123 -6.02 -1.50 -1.98
N TYR A 124 -4.97 -0.68 -2.15
CA TYR A 124 -3.62 -1.00 -1.67
C TYR A 124 -3.54 -0.98 -0.14
N LEU A 125 -4.32 -0.10 0.51
CA LEU A 125 -4.30 0.04 1.98
C LEU A 125 -4.83 -1.20 2.71
N ARG A 126 -5.62 -2.05 2.05
CA ARG A 126 -6.11 -3.31 2.65
C ARG A 126 -4.98 -4.25 3.07
N GLY A 127 -3.84 -4.18 2.39
CA GLY A 127 -2.68 -5.01 2.71
C GLY A 127 -1.79 -4.45 3.82
N LEU A 128 -2.12 -3.28 4.41
CA LEU A 128 -1.28 -2.62 5.42
C LEU A 128 -0.86 -3.55 6.57
N PRO A 129 -1.78 -4.32 7.21
CA PRO A 129 -1.39 -5.22 8.29
C PRO A 129 -0.41 -6.32 7.85
N ILE A 130 -0.58 -6.82 6.62
CA ILE A 130 0.28 -7.86 6.05
C ILE A 130 1.67 -7.30 5.76
N MET A 131 1.74 -6.12 5.16
CA MET A 131 3.01 -5.44 4.84
C MET A 131 3.77 -5.05 6.11
N ARG A 132 3.06 -4.58 7.15
CA ARG A 132 3.64 -4.32 8.47
C ARG A 132 4.21 -5.60 9.09
N ALA A 133 3.44 -6.68 9.12
CA ALA A 133 3.90 -7.96 9.68
C ALA A 133 5.13 -8.52 8.92
N ALA A 134 5.14 -8.42 7.59
CA ALA A 134 6.27 -8.84 6.77
C ALA A 134 7.53 -7.98 7.05
N HIS A 135 7.36 -6.67 7.20
CA HIS A 135 8.44 -5.75 7.54
C HIS A 135 9.04 -6.06 8.92
N ASP A 136 8.18 -6.28 9.92
CA ASP A 136 8.59 -6.56 11.31
C ASP A 136 9.25 -7.93 11.46
N ALA A 137 8.82 -8.92 10.67
CA ALA A 137 9.42 -10.25 10.63
C ALA A 137 10.76 -10.30 9.87
N THR A 138 11.08 -9.26 9.10
CA THR A 138 12.32 -9.23 8.31
C THR A 138 13.51 -8.94 9.23
N HIS A 139 14.48 -9.86 9.25
CA HIS A 139 15.78 -9.59 9.90
C HIS A 139 16.45 -8.40 9.20
N LYS A 140 16.97 -7.43 9.98
CA LYS A 140 17.60 -6.22 9.46
C LYS A 140 19.09 -6.20 9.79
N THR A 141 19.89 -5.60 8.91
CA THR A 141 21.30 -5.31 9.23
C THR A 141 21.40 -4.15 10.21
N GLU A 142 22.52 -4.01 10.92
CA GLU A 142 22.73 -2.89 11.85
C GLU A 142 22.58 -1.52 11.15
N THR A 143 23.05 -1.41 9.91
CA THR A 143 22.92 -0.17 9.13
C THR A 143 21.45 0.13 8.81
N VAL A 144 20.68 -0.87 8.39
CA VAL A 144 19.25 -0.69 8.08
C VAL A 144 18.47 -0.34 9.34
N GLN A 145 18.73 -1.03 10.45
CA GLN A 145 18.08 -0.73 11.73
C GLN A 145 18.39 0.69 12.22
N ARG A 146 19.65 1.14 12.10
CA ARG A 146 20.05 2.52 12.44
C ARG A 146 19.32 3.56 11.60
N HIS A 147 19.12 3.27 10.31
CA HIS A 147 18.32 4.13 9.43
C HIS A 147 16.86 4.11 9.87
N GLU A 148 16.27 2.94 10.12
CA GLU A 148 14.89 2.76 10.59
C GLU A 148 14.59 3.60 11.83
N ASP A 149 15.46 3.48 12.84
CA ASP A 149 15.36 4.17 14.14
C ASP A 149 15.72 5.67 14.08
N ALA A 150 16.15 6.18 12.93
CA ALA A 150 16.48 7.59 12.78
C ALA A 150 15.27 8.49 13.07
N PRO A 151 15.46 9.67 13.68
CA PRO A 151 14.41 10.69 13.80
C PRO A 151 13.87 11.07 12.42
N ARG A 152 12.56 11.17 12.29
CA ARG A 152 11.85 11.43 11.02
C ARG A 152 10.91 12.63 11.16
N PRO A 153 10.60 13.32 10.05
CA PRO A 153 9.56 14.35 10.05
C PRO A 153 8.19 13.70 10.25
N SER A 154 7.21 14.47 10.71
CA SER A 154 5.82 14.01 10.76
C SER A 154 5.18 14.11 9.38
N LEU A 155 4.46 13.08 8.96
CA LEU A 155 3.58 13.14 7.80
C LEU A 155 2.41 14.12 8.05
N PRO A 156 1.76 14.63 6.98
CA PRO A 156 0.52 15.39 7.09
C PRO A 156 -0.55 14.60 7.86
N ALA A 157 -1.41 15.29 8.60
CA ALA A 157 -2.41 14.65 9.46
C ALA A 157 -3.39 13.77 8.66
N SER A 158 -3.84 14.25 7.50
CA SER A 158 -4.68 13.52 6.53
C SER A 158 -4.05 12.22 6.05
N VAL A 159 -2.74 12.24 5.79
CA VAL A 159 -1.95 11.07 5.38
C VAL A 159 -1.85 10.07 6.53
N ASN A 160 -1.50 10.54 7.74
CA ASN A 160 -1.42 9.65 8.91
C ASN A 160 -2.77 8.99 9.22
N GLU A 161 -3.86 9.74 9.27
CA GLU A 161 -5.20 9.23 9.59
C GLU A 161 -5.63 8.11 8.62
N ALA A 162 -5.35 8.26 7.33
CA ALA A 162 -5.68 7.24 6.35
C ALA A 162 -4.74 6.01 6.40
N LEU A 163 -3.49 6.17 6.87
CA LEU A 163 -2.52 5.08 7.04
C LEU A 163 -2.64 4.36 8.38
N GLU A 164 -3.30 4.96 9.37
CA GLU A 164 -3.69 4.29 10.62
C GLU A 164 -4.60 3.07 10.36
N TYR A 165 -5.25 3.02 9.19
CA TYR A 165 -6.06 1.92 8.65
C TYR A 165 -6.44 0.85 9.69
N ASP A 166 -7.48 1.16 10.46
CA ASP A 166 -8.29 0.20 11.18
C ASP A 166 -9.11 -0.59 10.15
N GLY A 167 -8.47 -1.51 9.43
CA GLY A 167 -9.15 -2.33 8.44
C GLY A 167 -10.45 -2.89 8.98
N PRO A 168 -11.48 -3.13 8.14
CA PRO A 168 -12.65 -3.82 8.66
C PRO A 168 -12.15 -5.12 9.29
N ASN A 169 -12.63 -5.43 10.49
CA ASN A 169 -12.46 -6.72 11.17
C ASN A 169 -13.11 -7.86 10.32
N GLN A 170 -12.85 -7.94 9.02
CA GLN A 170 -13.35 -9.00 8.15
C GLN A 170 -12.68 -10.34 8.46
N LEU A 171 -11.58 -10.37 9.20
CA LEU A 171 -11.13 -11.62 9.82
C LEU A 171 -12.13 -12.13 10.88
N GLU A 172 -12.94 -11.26 11.50
CA GLU A 172 -14.05 -11.68 12.36
C GLU A 172 -15.29 -12.05 11.52
N ASP A 173 -15.53 -11.37 10.40
CA ASP A 173 -16.70 -11.59 9.53
C ASP A 173 -16.58 -12.86 8.65
N ILE A 174 -15.35 -13.28 8.30
CA ILE A 174 -15.09 -14.56 7.61
C ILE A 174 -14.95 -15.71 8.62
N ALA A 175 -14.65 -15.40 9.89
CA ALA A 175 -14.59 -16.39 10.97
C ALA A 175 -15.97 -16.68 11.59
N ASP A 176 -17.03 -15.96 11.20
CA ASP A 176 -18.39 -16.36 11.51
C ASP A 176 -18.80 -17.53 10.60
N PRO A 177 -18.92 -18.76 11.14
CA PRO A 177 -19.33 -19.91 10.34
C PRO A 177 -20.72 -19.72 9.71
N SER A 178 -21.55 -18.81 10.21
CA SER A 178 -22.85 -18.49 9.62
C SER A 178 -22.72 -17.72 8.31
N ALA A 179 -21.78 -16.77 8.22
CA ALA A 179 -21.55 -15.99 6.99
C ALA A 179 -20.95 -16.85 5.86
N LEU A 180 -20.07 -17.80 6.21
CA LEU A 180 -19.58 -18.81 5.26
C LEU A 180 -20.70 -19.74 4.77
N SER A 181 -21.64 -20.11 5.65
CA SER A 181 -22.81 -20.91 5.32
C SER A 181 -23.77 -20.17 4.37
N GLU A 182 -24.03 -18.88 4.61
CA GLU A 182 -24.87 -18.05 3.74
C GLU A 182 -24.25 -17.85 2.35
N LEU A 183 -22.91 -17.69 2.28
CA LEU A 183 -22.18 -17.64 1.01
C LEU A 183 -22.24 -18.97 0.27
N GLN A 184 -22.09 -20.11 0.97
CA GLN A 184 -22.23 -21.44 0.37
C GLN A 184 -23.62 -21.63 -0.24
N GLU A 185 -24.69 -21.25 0.47
CA GLU A 185 -26.08 -21.31 0.00
C GLU A 185 -26.35 -20.43 -1.23
N GLN A 186 -25.60 -19.33 -1.39
CA GLN A 186 -25.74 -18.43 -2.54
C GLN A 186 -24.92 -18.84 -3.77
N THR A 187 -23.99 -19.81 -3.63
CA THR A 187 -23.25 -20.32 -4.79
C THR A 187 -24.08 -21.33 -5.58
N PHE A 188 -23.94 -21.30 -6.89
CA PHE A 188 -24.59 -22.25 -7.81
C PHE A 188 -24.17 -23.73 -7.59
N TYR A 189 -23.17 -23.97 -6.74
CA TYR A 189 -22.60 -25.27 -6.42
C TYR A 189 -22.91 -25.74 -4.99
N ALA A 190 -23.82 -25.07 -4.27
CA ALA A 190 -24.21 -25.41 -2.89
C ALA A 190 -24.58 -26.89 -2.72
N ASP A 191 -25.23 -27.48 -3.73
CA ASP A 191 -25.70 -28.87 -3.72
C ASP A 191 -24.60 -29.91 -4.01
N ALA A 192 -23.40 -29.47 -4.40
CA ALA A 192 -22.27 -30.33 -4.77
C ALA A 192 -21.19 -30.43 -3.68
N ALA A 193 -21.25 -29.60 -2.63
CA ALA A 193 -20.34 -29.69 -1.51
C ALA A 193 -20.86 -30.72 -0.49
N PRO A 194 -20.02 -31.68 -0.04
CA PRO A 194 -20.43 -32.58 1.03
C PRO A 194 -20.70 -31.77 2.31
N ALA A 195 -21.81 -32.08 2.99
CA ALA A 195 -22.23 -31.40 4.22
C ALA A 195 -21.21 -31.52 5.37
N ASP A 196 -20.35 -32.53 5.30
CA ASP A 196 -19.20 -32.69 6.20
C ASP A 196 -17.90 -32.54 5.39
N PRO A 197 -17.10 -31.48 5.61
CA PRO A 197 -15.80 -31.32 4.95
C PRO A 197 -14.80 -32.40 5.35
N SER A 198 -15.02 -33.11 6.47
CA SER A 198 -14.21 -34.25 6.91
C SER A 198 -14.36 -35.44 5.97
N ALA A 199 -15.49 -35.58 5.28
CA ALA A 199 -15.74 -36.64 4.31
C ALA A 199 -14.79 -36.58 3.10
N LEU A 200 -14.17 -35.42 2.82
CA LEU A 200 -13.13 -35.30 1.80
C LEU A 200 -11.83 -36.03 2.16
N ASN A 201 -11.65 -36.38 3.45
CA ASN A 201 -10.47 -37.08 3.97
C ASN A 201 -10.76 -38.55 4.32
N GLU A 202 -12.00 -39.04 4.15
CA GLU A 202 -12.37 -40.41 4.58
C GLU A 202 -11.98 -41.49 3.57
N ASP A 203 -11.79 -41.14 2.29
CA ASP A 203 -11.41 -42.07 1.22
C ASP A 203 -9.97 -41.89 0.71
N ALA A 204 -9.17 -41.04 1.37
CA ALA A 204 -7.74 -41.04 1.12
C ALA A 204 -7.15 -42.30 1.77
N GLU A 205 -6.91 -43.31 0.94
CA GLU A 205 -5.94 -44.37 1.17
C GLU A 205 -4.55 -43.70 1.32
N GLY A 206 -4.37 -43.03 2.46
CA GLY A 206 -3.29 -42.09 2.77
C GLY A 206 -2.02 -42.78 3.20
N ASP A 207 -1.69 -43.90 2.56
CA ASP A 207 -0.40 -44.59 2.74
C ASP A 207 0.23 -45.03 1.42
N ARG A 208 -0.23 -44.49 0.28
CA ARG A 208 0.51 -44.64 -0.99
C ARG A 208 1.66 -43.66 -1.01
N THR A 209 2.87 -44.18 -0.88
CA THR A 209 4.09 -43.38 -1.06
C THR A 209 4.21 -42.89 -2.50
N LEU A 210 4.81 -41.71 -2.69
CA LEU A 210 4.95 -41.01 -3.99
C LEU A 210 5.57 -41.85 -5.12
N ASP A 211 6.27 -42.94 -4.79
CA ASP A 211 6.87 -43.86 -5.76
C ASP A 211 5.84 -44.81 -6.42
N GLU A 212 4.67 -45.05 -5.83
CA GLU A 212 3.66 -45.97 -6.38
C GLU A 212 2.76 -45.31 -7.45
N LEU A 213 2.91 -44.00 -7.69
CA LEU A 213 2.06 -43.26 -8.62
C LEU A 213 2.54 -43.29 -10.08
N PHE A 214 3.74 -43.84 -10.34
CA PHE A 214 4.41 -43.75 -11.65
C PHE A 214 4.82 -45.10 -12.28
N ASP A 215 4.37 -46.24 -11.74
CA ASP A 215 4.49 -47.57 -12.38
C ASP A 215 3.22 -47.97 -13.16
#